data_AF-A0A1L3SXW3-F1
#
_entry.id   AF-A0A1L3SXW3-F1
#
_cell.length_a   1.000
_cell.length_b   1.000
_cell.length_c   1.000
_cell.angle_alpha   90.00
_cell.angle_beta   90.00
_cell.angle_gamma   90.00
#
_symmetry.space_group_name_H-M   'P 1'
#
loop_
_entity.id
_entity.type
_entity.pdbx_description
1 polymer ?
#
loop_
_entity_poly.entity_id
_entity_poly.type
_entity_poly.pdbx_seq_one_letter_code
_entity_poly.pdbx_strand_id
1 'polypeptide(L)'
;MTSNPFAVGDIVRLKTGTSPQRVIAVGRVNITAKYTSPGGHHYPPTTRHHDKFIHFEEPQMSQPTLFKTPDNQYGTLLARDSAGNMVLELKGSVPKVQAYTPDQLEEVRPYTILVQAVGDARSEFHMEADKGSVEEGDLVFLPKHNTLVKIVKLDTKSKSARCRLKGIKLVGEPIAA
;
A
#
# COMPACT_ATOMS: atom_id res chain seq x y z
N MET A 1 -8.06 9.75 35.98
CA MET A 1 -8.18 8.46 35.27
C MET A 1 -8.13 8.77 33.79
N THR A 2 -7.04 8.43 33.10
CA THR A 2 -6.94 8.60 31.65
C THR A 2 -7.92 7.67 30.97
N SER A 3 -8.82 8.24 30.17
CA SER A 3 -9.69 7.47 29.27
C SER A 3 -8.85 6.75 28.22
N ASN A 4 -9.34 5.61 27.75
CA ASN A 4 -8.73 4.89 26.65
C ASN A 4 -8.69 5.78 25.40
N PRO A 5 -7.51 6.07 24.82
CA PRO A 5 -7.39 7.00 23.69
C PRO A 5 -7.73 6.37 22.34
N PHE A 6 -8.01 5.06 22.30
CA PHE A 6 -8.24 4.32 21.05
C PHE A 6 -9.71 4.00 20.82
N ALA A 7 -10.09 3.87 19.55
CA ALA A 7 -11.39 3.42 19.08
C ALA A 7 -11.31 2.06 18.37
N VAL A 8 -12.44 1.35 18.29
CA VAL A 8 -12.55 0.15 17.46
C VAL A 8 -12.33 0.54 16.00
N GLY A 9 -11.47 -0.21 15.30
CA GLY A 9 -11.07 0.07 13.92
C GLY A 9 -9.70 0.73 13.79
N ASP A 10 -9.19 1.36 14.84
CA ASP A 10 -7.86 1.99 14.83
C ASP A 10 -6.76 0.99 14.48
N ILE A 11 -5.74 1.45 13.76
CA ILE A 11 -4.51 0.69 13.55
C ILE A 11 -3.48 1.16 14.58
N VAL A 12 -3.02 0.20 15.39
CA VAL A 12 -2.09 0.39 16.50
C VAL A 12 -0.92 -0.56 16.36
N ARG A 13 0.15 -0.31 17.11
CA ARG A 13 1.21 -1.28 17.35
C ARG A 13 1.62 -1.27 18.82
N LEU A 14 2.27 -2.33 19.25
CA LEU A 14 2.93 -2.34 20.56
C LEU A 14 4.09 -1.35 20.53
N LYS A 15 4.33 -0.65 21.64
CA LYS A 15 5.52 0.22 21.81
C LYS A 15 6.83 -0.53 21.54
N THR A 16 6.89 -1.80 21.91
CA THR A 16 8.05 -2.69 21.74
C THR A 16 8.07 -3.45 20.41
N GLY A 17 7.05 -3.29 19.56
CA GLY A 17 6.93 -4.01 18.29
C GLY A 17 6.72 -3.06 17.12
N THR A 18 6.89 -3.59 15.90
CA THR A 18 6.69 -2.83 14.65
C THR A 18 5.45 -3.28 13.88
N SER A 19 4.90 -4.46 14.20
CA SER A 19 3.81 -5.05 13.45
C SER A 19 2.45 -4.39 13.73
N PRO A 20 1.71 -3.96 12.69
CA PRO A 20 0.41 -3.31 12.84
C PRO A 20 -0.70 -4.28 13.28
N GLN A 21 -1.57 -3.79 14.15
CA GLN A 21 -2.73 -4.48 14.70
C GLN A 21 -3.97 -3.60 14.59
N ARG A 22 -5.12 -4.17 14.23
CA ARG A 22 -6.41 -3.49 14.23
C ARG A 22 -7.08 -3.67 15.59
N VAL A 23 -7.54 -2.59 16.19
CA VAL A 23 -8.36 -2.62 17.41
C VAL A 23 -9.73 -3.19 17.08
N ILE A 24 -10.13 -4.24 17.82
CA ILE A 24 -11.43 -4.91 17.64
C ILE A 24 -12.36 -4.73 18.84
N ALA A 25 -11.83 -4.38 20.02
CA ALA A 25 -12.62 -4.04 21.19
C ALA A 25 -11.87 -3.04 22.09
N VAL A 26 -12.63 -2.17 22.76
CA VAL A 26 -12.11 -1.13 23.65
C VAL A 26 -12.81 -1.25 24.99
N GLY A 27 -12.03 -1.48 26.04
CA GLY A 27 -12.47 -1.38 27.43
C GLY A 27 -11.96 -0.09 28.08
N ARG A 28 -12.30 0.13 29.35
CA ARG A 28 -11.92 1.36 30.09
C ARG A 28 -10.40 1.59 30.13
N VAL A 29 -9.62 0.52 30.30
CA VAL A 29 -8.14 0.58 30.43
C VAL A 29 -7.40 -0.39 29.50
N ASN A 30 -8.13 -1.24 28.78
CA ASN A 30 -7.55 -2.26 27.92
C ASN A 30 -8.10 -2.10 26.51
N ILE A 31 -7.32 -2.50 25.51
CA ILE A 31 -7.81 -2.72 24.14
C ILE A 31 -7.51 -4.17 23.73
N THR A 32 -8.38 -4.72 22.90
CA THR A 32 -8.15 -5.98 22.20
C THR A 32 -7.82 -5.67 20.75
N ALA A 33 -6.67 -6.13 20.27
CA ALA A 33 -6.21 -5.90 18.92
C ALA A 33 -5.73 -7.19 18.23
N LYS A 34 -5.89 -7.25 16.91
CA LYS A 34 -5.50 -8.39 16.06
C LYS A 34 -4.52 -7.93 14.99
N TYR A 35 -3.45 -8.70 14.74
CA TYR A 35 -2.51 -8.38 13.67
C TYR A 35 -3.20 -8.30 12.30
N THR A 36 -2.76 -7.31 11.52
CA THR A 36 -3.29 -7.04 10.18
C THR A 36 -2.49 -7.74 9.08
N SER A 37 -1.29 -8.26 9.40
CA SER A 37 -0.47 -8.97 8.43
C SER A 37 -1.07 -10.34 8.08
N PRO A 38 -0.91 -10.84 6.84
CA PRO A 38 -1.43 -12.14 6.42
C PRO A 38 -0.97 -13.30 7.32
N GLY A 39 0.29 -13.31 7.75
CA GLY A 39 0.80 -14.28 8.73
C GLY A 39 0.32 -14.02 10.16
N GLY A 40 -0.05 -12.78 10.46
CA GLY A 40 -0.55 -12.32 11.76
C GLY A 40 -1.96 -12.83 12.11
N HIS A 41 -2.75 -13.24 11.11
CA HIS A 41 -4.11 -13.73 11.33
C HIS A 41 -4.18 -15.04 12.13
N HIS A 42 -3.10 -15.82 12.15
CA HIS A 42 -2.96 -17.05 12.94
C HIS A 42 -2.76 -16.77 14.42
N TYR A 43 -2.38 -15.55 14.79
CA TYR A 43 -2.27 -15.17 16.20
C TYR A 43 -3.64 -14.75 16.73
N PRO A 44 -4.06 -15.28 17.89
CA PRO A 44 -5.30 -14.87 18.51
C PRO A 44 -5.25 -13.36 18.84
N PRO A 45 -6.39 -12.65 18.82
CA PRO A 45 -6.44 -11.29 19.30
C PRO A 45 -5.91 -11.19 20.72
N THR A 46 -5.12 -10.15 21.01
CA THR A 46 -4.53 -9.97 22.34
C THR A 46 -5.16 -8.78 23.03
N THR A 47 -5.54 -8.97 24.30
CA THR A 47 -6.04 -7.90 25.17
C THR A 47 -4.90 -7.42 26.06
N ARG A 48 -4.58 -6.14 26.01
CA ARG A 48 -3.54 -5.53 26.84
C ARG A 48 -3.96 -4.12 27.27
N HIS A 49 -3.27 -3.61 28.28
CA HIS A 49 -3.46 -2.25 28.75
C HIS A 49 -3.12 -1.23 27.65
N HIS A 50 -3.93 -0.18 27.53
CA HIS A 50 -3.84 0.79 26.43
C HIS A 50 -2.47 1.51 26.38
N ASP A 51 -1.80 1.65 27.52
CA ASP A 51 -0.43 2.20 27.63
C ASP A 51 0.64 1.44 26.82
N LYS A 52 0.37 0.19 26.44
CA LYS A 52 1.31 -0.63 25.63
C LYS A 52 1.21 -0.34 24.16
N PHE A 53 0.19 0.39 23.73
CA PHE A 53 -0.07 0.70 22.34
C PHE A 53 0.23 2.15 22.01
N ILE A 54 0.52 2.36 20.74
CA ILE A 54 0.57 3.66 20.09
C ILE A 54 -0.12 3.51 18.73
N HIS A 55 -0.64 4.62 18.19
CA HIS A 55 -1.13 4.62 16.82
C HIS A 55 -0.01 4.13 15.89
N PHE A 56 -0.40 3.23 15.00
CA PHE A 56 0.49 2.82 13.93
C PHE A 56 0.36 3.86 12.83
N GLU A 57 1.34 4.74 12.77
CA GLU A 57 1.63 5.44 11.54
C GLU A 57 2.34 4.43 10.64
N GLU A 58 1.74 4.13 9.49
CA GLU A 58 2.46 3.39 8.46
C GLU A 58 3.79 4.12 8.26
N PRO A 59 4.95 3.43 8.37
CA PRO A 59 6.17 4.01 7.85
C PRO A 59 5.88 4.25 6.38
N GLN A 60 5.64 5.51 6.02
CA GLN A 60 5.72 5.92 4.63
C GLN A 60 7.10 5.44 4.21
N MET A 61 7.16 4.56 3.22
CA MET A 61 8.40 4.40 2.50
C MET A 61 8.72 5.80 1.97
N SER A 62 9.56 6.52 2.69
CA SER A 62 9.97 7.89 2.35
C SER A 62 10.99 7.82 1.23
N GLN A 63 10.65 7.10 0.16
CA GLN A 63 11.23 7.46 -1.11
C GLN A 63 10.64 8.83 -1.44
N PRO A 64 11.48 9.85 -1.63
CA PRO A 64 10.98 11.17 -1.99
C PRO A 64 10.11 11.03 -3.24
N THR A 65 8.91 11.60 -3.19
CA THR A 65 7.93 11.47 -4.29
C THR A 65 8.55 12.01 -5.57
N LEU A 66 8.70 11.13 -6.55
CA LEU A 66 9.32 11.45 -7.83
C LEU A 66 8.25 11.98 -8.78
N PHE A 67 8.55 13.09 -9.43
CA PHE A 67 7.70 13.72 -10.44
C PHE A 67 8.44 13.76 -11.76
N LYS A 68 7.68 13.65 -12.85
CA LYS A 68 8.12 13.88 -14.21
C LYS A 68 7.62 15.25 -14.64
N THR A 69 8.52 16.06 -15.17
CA THR A 69 8.27 17.43 -15.62
C THR A 69 7.87 17.46 -17.11
N PRO A 70 7.32 18.60 -17.61
CA PRO A 70 6.93 18.73 -19.02
C PRO A 70 8.07 18.51 -20.03
N ASP A 71 9.31 18.78 -19.63
CA ASP A 71 10.53 18.54 -20.42
C ASP A 71 11.11 17.11 -20.24
N ASN A 72 10.31 16.18 -19.71
CA ASN A 72 10.69 14.78 -19.44
C ASN A 72 11.88 14.61 -18.47
N GLN A 73 12.15 15.61 -17.62
CA GLN A 73 13.09 15.46 -16.51
C GLN A 73 12.41 14.82 -15.30
N TYR A 74 13.22 14.28 -14.38
CA TYR A 74 12.74 13.70 -13.13
C TYR A 74 13.17 14.58 -11.97
N GLY A 75 12.29 14.81 -11.01
CA GLY A 75 12.60 15.59 -9.82
C GLY A 75 11.93 15.05 -8.56
N THR A 76 12.57 15.25 -7.42
CA THR A 76 12.03 14.88 -6.11
C THR A 76 11.41 16.10 -5.44
N LEU A 77 10.21 15.95 -4.91
CA LEU A 77 9.53 17.03 -4.20
C LEU A 77 10.29 17.43 -2.93
N LEU A 78 10.67 18.71 -2.84
CA LEU A 78 11.28 19.30 -1.66
C LEU A 78 10.23 19.94 -0.74
N ALA A 79 9.39 20.81 -1.31
CA ALA A 79 8.43 21.60 -0.56
C ALA A 79 7.32 22.16 -1.47
N ARG A 80 6.35 22.82 -0.85
CA ARG A 80 5.43 23.74 -1.52
C ARG A 80 5.77 25.17 -1.14
N ASP A 81 5.77 26.08 -2.10
CA ASP A 81 5.95 27.51 -1.83
C ASP A 81 4.65 28.16 -1.33
N SER A 82 4.70 29.46 -1.00
CA SER A 82 3.54 30.22 -0.52
C SER A 82 2.45 30.42 -1.58
N ALA A 83 2.75 30.20 -2.86
CA ALA A 83 1.80 30.22 -3.96
C ALA A 83 1.18 28.84 -4.24
N GLY A 84 1.59 27.80 -3.49
CA GLY A 84 1.11 26.43 -3.64
C GLY A 84 1.83 25.62 -4.73
N ASN A 85 2.86 26.20 -5.38
CA ASN A 85 3.65 25.51 -6.38
C ASN A 85 4.49 24.41 -5.72
N MET A 86 4.78 23.37 -6.50
CA MET A 86 5.62 22.25 -6.08
C MET A 86 7.07 22.54 -6.45
N VAL A 87 7.91 22.66 -5.43
CA VAL A 87 9.35 22.90 -5.59
C VAL A 87 10.05 21.54 -5.69
N LEU A 88 10.62 21.24 -6.85
CA LEU A 88 11.33 19.99 -7.12
C LEU A 88 12.84 20.21 -7.13
N GLU A 89 13.58 19.25 -6.58
CA GLU A 89 14.99 19.04 -6.89
C GLU A 89 15.09 18.13 -8.11
N LEU A 90 15.54 18.67 -9.24
CA LEU A 90 15.71 17.93 -10.49
C LEU A 90 16.95 17.04 -10.44
N LYS A 91 16.80 15.80 -10.93
CA LYS A 91 17.88 14.81 -11.01
C LYS A 91 18.74 15.09 -12.24
N GLY A 92 20.04 15.20 -12.04
CA GLY A 92 21.03 15.50 -13.07
C GLY A 92 22.41 15.69 -12.45
N SER A 93 23.42 15.95 -13.29
CA SER A 93 24.80 16.15 -12.84
C SER A 93 24.98 17.45 -12.05
N VAL A 94 24.08 18.41 -12.22
CA VAL A 94 24.09 19.70 -11.52
C VAL A 94 22.79 19.82 -10.70
N PRO A 95 22.85 20.10 -9.39
CA PRO A 95 21.67 20.35 -8.58
C PRO A 95 20.88 21.53 -9.15
N LYS A 96 19.62 21.29 -9.52
CA LYS A 96 18.72 22.32 -10.03
C LYS A 96 17.41 22.24 -9.26
N VAL A 97 16.98 23.37 -8.71
CA VAL A 97 15.69 23.50 -8.00
C VAL A 97 14.76 24.34 -8.85
N GLN A 98 13.55 23.86 -9.09
CA GLN A 98 12.56 24.56 -9.90
C GLN A 98 11.15 24.34 -9.36
N ALA A 99 10.35 25.41 -9.37
CA ALA A 99 8.95 25.37 -9.00
C ALA A 99 8.08 25.08 -10.23
N TYR A 100 7.07 24.24 -10.05
CA TYR A 100 6.06 23.90 -11.05
C TYR A 100 4.67 23.99 -10.45
N THR A 101 3.68 24.32 -11.26
CA THR A 101 2.29 24.16 -10.82
C THR A 101 1.93 22.67 -10.77
N PRO A 102 1.04 22.23 -9.86
CA PRO A 102 0.75 20.79 -9.70
C PRO A 102 0.23 20.09 -10.95
N ASP A 103 -0.48 20.82 -11.82
CA ASP A 103 -1.04 20.35 -13.09
C ASP A 103 0.02 20.14 -14.19
N GLN A 104 1.21 20.71 -14.02
CA GLN A 104 2.35 20.50 -14.93
C GLN A 104 3.13 19.21 -14.64
N LEU A 105 2.88 18.57 -13.50
CA LEU A 105 3.69 17.45 -13.01
C LEU A 105 2.91 16.15 -13.08
N GLU A 106 3.59 15.10 -13.56
CA GLU A 106 3.10 13.73 -13.43
C GLU A 106 3.83 13.05 -12.27
N GLU A 107 3.08 12.58 -11.26
CA GLU A 107 3.67 11.74 -10.21
C GLU A 107 4.11 10.41 -10.81
N VAL A 108 5.40 10.11 -10.72
CA VAL A 108 5.97 8.87 -11.24
C VAL A 108 5.63 7.75 -10.26
N ARG A 109 4.77 6.84 -10.71
CA ARG A 109 4.37 5.67 -9.93
C ARG A 109 4.68 4.38 -10.69
N PRO A 110 5.04 3.30 -9.99
CA PRO A 110 5.10 1.98 -10.59
C PRO A 110 3.77 1.60 -11.23
N TYR A 111 3.83 0.78 -12.28
CA TYR A 111 2.64 0.17 -12.84
C TYR A 111 2.08 -0.83 -11.83
N THR A 112 0.83 -0.64 -11.43
CA THR A 112 0.18 -1.44 -10.40
C THR A 112 -1.14 -2.00 -10.91
N ILE A 113 -1.52 -3.16 -10.39
CA ILE A 113 -2.74 -3.89 -10.72
C ILE A 113 -3.54 -4.14 -9.45
N LEU A 114 -4.87 -4.25 -9.56
CA LEU A 114 -5.73 -4.76 -8.51
C LEU A 114 -5.98 -6.25 -8.76
N VAL A 115 -5.76 -7.08 -7.75
CA VAL A 115 -6.04 -8.51 -7.81
C VAL A 115 -7.05 -8.90 -6.76
N GLN A 116 -7.85 -9.92 -7.06
CA GLN A 116 -8.81 -10.52 -6.14
C GLN A 116 -8.48 -12.00 -5.93
N ALA A 117 -8.45 -12.47 -4.68
CA ALA A 117 -8.26 -13.88 -4.40
C ALA A 117 -9.48 -14.70 -4.86
N VAL A 118 -9.24 -15.78 -5.61
CA VAL A 118 -10.29 -16.71 -6.02
C VAL A 118 -10.77 -17.49 -4.79
N GLY A 119 -12.09 -17.54 -4.59
CA GLY A 119 -12.71 -18.16 -3.41
C GLY A 119 -12.96 -17.19 -2.25
N ASP A 120 -12.46 -15.95 -2.30
CA ASP A 120 -12.79 -14.89 -1.35
C ASP A 120 -12.93 -13.54 -2.05
N ALA A 121 -14.18 -13.22 -2.42
CA ALA A 121 -14.50 -11.99 -3.13
C ALA A 121 -14.23 -10.71 -2.32
N ARG A 122 -13.99 -10.80 -0.99
CA ARG A 122 -13.70 -9.64 -0.14
C ARG A 122 -12.20 -9.35 -0.03
N SER A 123 -11.36 -10.23 -0.57
CA SER A 123 -9.90 -10.11 -0.51
C SER A 123 -9.34 -9.53 -1.81
N GLU A 124 -9.39 -8.20 -1.91
CA GLU A 124 -8.74 -7.43 -2.98
C GLU A 124 -7.48 -6.72 -2.47
N PHE A 125 -6.42 -6.70 -3.26
CA PHE A 125 -5.20 -5.96 -2.93
C PHE A 125 -4.42 -5.56 -4.18
N HIS A 126 -3.58 -4.53 -4.04
CA HIS A 126 -2.76 -4.03 -5.14
C HIS A 126 -1.40 -4.71 -5.19
N MET A 127 -0.92 -4.96 -6.41
CA MET A 127 0.43 -5.46 -6.66
C MET A 127 1.11 -4.62 -7.75
N GLU A 128 2.44 -4.55 -7.73
CA GLU A 128 3.21 -4.02 -8.85
C GLU A 128 3.30 -5.08 -9.96
N ALA A 129 3.28 -4.67 -11.22
CA ALA A 129 3.45 -5.56 -12.37
C ALA A 129 4.19 -4.83 -13.50
N ASP A 130 4.72 -5.61 -14.44
CA ASP A 130 5.24 -5.04 -15.69
C ASP A 130 4.07 -4.76 -16.64
N LYS A 131 4.07 -3.58 -17.27
CA LYS A 131 3.02 -3.21 -18.22
C LYS A 131 2.95 -4.23 -19.36
N GLY A 132 1.77 -4.80 -19.59
CA GLY A 132 1.53 -5.80 -20.62
C GLY A 132 1.83 -7.25 -20.22
N SER A 133 2.25 -7.52 -18.97
CA SER A 133 2.48 -8.90 -18.52
C SER A 133 1.17 -9.66 -18.21
N VAL A 134 0.09 -8.93 -17.95
CA VAL A 134 -1.25 -9.45 -17.65
C VAL A 134 -2.34 -8.53 -18.21
N GLU A 135 -3.53 -9.08 -18.36
CA GLU A 135 -4.76 -8.42 -18.80
C GLU A 135 -5.87 -8.55 -17.75
N GLU A 136 -6.89 -7.70 -17.82
CA GLU A 136 -8.06 -7.84 -16.94
C GLU A 136 -8.76 -9.18 -17.19
N GLY A 137 -9.10 -9.88 -16.10
CA GLY A 137 -9.69 -11.21 -16.18
C GLY A 137 -8.69 -12.36 -16.13
N ASP A 138 -7.39 -12.10 -16.34
CA ASP A 138 -6.36 -13.14 -16.21
C ASP A 138 -6.40 -13.82 -14.84
N LEU A 139 -6.14 -15.12 -14.83
CA LEU A 139 -5.94 -15.90 -13.62
C LEU A 139 -4.45 -16.15 -13.41
N VAL A 140 -3.94 -15.82 -12.23
CA VAL A 140 -2.54 -15.97 -11.88
C VAL A 140 -2.42 -16.78 -10.59
N PHE A 141 -1.73 -17.92 -10.66
CA PHE A 141 -1.38 -18.68 -9.48
C PHE A 141 -0.14 -18.06 -8.82
N LEU A 142 -0.22 -17.79 -7.51
CA LEU A 142 0.86 -17.27 -6.69
C LEU A 142 1.45 -18.42 -5.84
N PRO A 143 2.52 -19.10 -6.27
CA PRO A 143 3.00 -20.33 -5.62
C PRO A 143 3.41 -20.12 -4.17
N LYS A 144 4.03 -18.96 -3.87
CA LYS A 144 4.47 -18.61 -2.51
C LYS A 144 3.32 -18.58 -1.50
N HIS A 145 2.12 -18.24 -1.95
CA HIS A 145 0.94 -18.09 -1.10
C HIS A 145 -0.07 -19.20 -1.32
N ASN A 146 0.23 -20.17 -2.20
CA ASN A 146 -0.71 -21.20 -2.65
C ASN A 146 -2.12 -20.63 -2.95
N THR A 147 -2.15 -19.48 -3.62
CA THR A 147 -3.37 -18.70 -3.84
C THR A 147 -3.54 -18.43 -5.33
N LEU A 148 -4.75 -18.62 -5.84
CA LEU A 148 -5.12 -18.18 -7.18
C LEU A 148 -5.72 -16.78 -7.10
N VAL A 149 -5.27 -15.86 -7.95
CA VAL A 149 -5.83 -14.51 -8.01
C VAL A 149 -6.35 -14.21 -9.41
N LYS A 150 -7.40 -13.40 -9.50
CA LYS A 150 -7.90 -12.81 -10.73
C LYS A 150 -7.43 -11.37 -10.84
N ILE A 151 -6.99 -10.96 -12.02
CA ILE A 151 -6.68 -9.56 -12.31
C ILE A 151 -8.01 -8.80 -12.49
N VAL A 152 -8.24 -7.79 -11.68
CA VAL A 152 -9.50 -7.03 -11.66
C VAL A 152 -9.35 -5.69 -12.37
N LYS A 153 -8.25 -4.99 -12.15
CA LYS A 153 -7.96 -3.69 -12.78
C LYS A 153 -6.49 -3.53 -13.11
N LEU A 154 -6.22 -2.83 -14.20
CA LEU A 154 -4.88 -2.45 -14.64
C LEU A 154 -4.56 -1.00 -14.29
N ASP A 155 -3.26 -0.66 -14.29
CA ASP A 155 -2.71 0.69 -14.04
C ASP A 155 -3.38 1.47 -12.90
N THR A 156 -3.55 0.83 -11.74
CA THR A 156 -4.26 1.46 -10.62
C THR A 156 -3.50 2.62 -9.96
N LYS A 157 -2.25 2.85 -10.37
CA LYS A 157 -1.30 3.82 -9.81
C LYS A 157 -1.32 3.86 -8.27
N SER A 158 -1.54 2.72 -7.63
CA SER A 158 -1.87 2.65 -6.20
C SER A 158 -0.63 2.78 -5.32
N LYS A 159 -0.72 3.61 -4.26
CA LYS A 159 0.33 3.73 -3.24
C LYS A 159 0.34 2.55 -2.25
N SER A 160 -0.70 1.73 -2.24
CA SER A 160 -0.84 0.62 -1.29
C SER A 160 -0.23 -0.69 -1.79
N ALA A 161 0.25 -0.74 -3.03
CA ALA A 161 0.97 -1.90 -3.56
C ALA A 161 2.25 -2.13 -2.75
N ARG A 162 2.38 -3.31 -2.12
CA ARG A 162 3.55 -3.66 -1.29
C ARG A 162 4.37 -4.83 -1.82
N CYS A 163 3.91 -5.45 -2.91
CA CYS A 163 4.56 -6.61 -3.50
C CYS A 163 4.41 -6.59 -5.02
N ARG A 164 5.44 -7.13 -5.69
CA ARG A 164 5.43 -7.35 -7.13
C ARG A 164 4.80 -8.68 -7.48
N LEU A 165 4.02 -8.72 -8.55
CA LEU A 165 3.42 -9.93 -9.10
C LEU A 165 4.53 -10.91 -9.48
N LYS A 166 4.54 -12.05 -8.79
CA LYS A 166 5.42 -13.18 -9.06
C LYS A 166 4.58 -14.45 -9.02
N GLY A 167 4.06 -14.82 -10.16
CA GLY A 167 3.13 -15.94 -10.31
C GLY A 167 3.18 -16.55 -11.69
N ILE A 168 2.36 -17.57 -11.88
CA ILE A 168 2.21 -18.29 -13.13
C ILE A 168 0.84 -17.93 -13.68
N LYS A 169 0.81 -17.23 -14.83
CA LYS A 169 -0.43 -16.98 -15.56
C LYS A 169 -1.00 -18.32 -16.02
N LEU A 170 -2.24 -18.60 -15.67
CA LEU A 170 -2.94 -19.79 -16.10
C LEU A 170 -3.61 -19.49 -17.44
N VAL A 171 -3.35 -20.34 -18.42
CA VAL A 171 -4.02 -20.32 -19.72
C VAL A 171 -4.79 -21.62 -19.81
N GLY A 172 -6.10 -21.52 -20.07
CA GLY A 172 -6.99 -22.66 -20.20
C GLY A 172 -7.57 -22.75 -21.60
N GLU A 173 -8.04 -23.93 -21.96
CA GLU A 173 -8.82 -24.15 -23.17
C GLU A 173 -10.31 -24.22 -22.80
N PRO A 174 -11.21 -23.72 -23.66
CA PRO A 174 -12.64 -23.93 -23.47
C PRO A 174 -12.94 -25.43 -23.48
N ILE A 175 -13.64 -25.91 -22.45
CA ILE A 175 -14.21 -27.26 -22.47
C ILE A 175 -15.63 -27.11 -23.02
N ALA A 176 -15.90 -27.75 -24.17
CA ALA A 176 -17.26 -27.83 -24.69
C ALA A 176 -18.12 -28.67 -23.72
N ALA A 177 -19.28 -28.13 -23.35
CA ALA A 177 -20.27 -28.82 -22.54
C ALA A 177 -20.97 -29.94 -23.33
#